data_AF-A0A9E0KE72-F1
#
_entry.id   AF-A0A9E0KE72-F1
#
_cell.length_a   1.000
_cell.length_b   1.000
_cell.length_c   1.000
_cell.angle_alpha   90.00
_cell.angle_beta   90.00
_cell.angle_gamma   90.00
#
_symmetry.space_group_name_H-M   'P 1'
#
loop_
_entity.id
_entity.type
_entity.pdbx_description
1 polymer ?
#
loop_
_entity_poly.entity_id
_entity_poly.type
_entity_poly.pdbx_seq_one_letter_code
_entity_poly.pdbx_strand_id
1 'polypeptide(L)'
;MADLFAQEPSSQNTPLAEALRPKTLDEVIGQSHLLGEGKPLRLAFLSGKPHSMIFWGPPGVGKTTLARLTATAFDCAFIALSAVFSGVKDIRGAMEQAEQ
;
A
#
# COMPACT_ATOMS: atom_id res chain seq x y z
N MET A 1 6.06 5.11 -41.71
CA MET A 1 4.62 5.04 -41.33
C MET A 1 4.61 4.58 -39.89
N ALA A 2 4.40 5.51 -38.94
CA ALA A 2 4.49 5.20 -37.52
C ALA A 2 3.31 4.31 -37.13
N ASP A 3 3.59 3.21 -36.45
CA ASP A 3 2.61 2.25 -35.96
C ASP A 3 1.77 2.91 -34.85
N LEU A 4 0.48 3.13 -35.14
CA LEU A 4 -0.50 3.78 -34.25
C LEU A 4 -0.76 2.95 -32.98
N PHE A 5 -0.36 1.66 -32.97
CA PHE A 5 -0.52 0.74 -31.84
C PHE A 5 0.79 0.45 -31.10
N ALA A 6 1.91 1.05 -31.52
CA ALA A 6 3.16 1.02 -30.77
C ALA A 6 3.10 2.02 -29.59
N GLN A 7 2.13 1.83 -28.70
CA GLN A 7 2.01 2.60 -27.48
C GLN A 7 2.96 1.98 -26.44
N GLU A 8 4.11 2.62 -26.23
CA GLU A 8 4.89 2.49 -25.00
C GLU A 8 3.91 2.55 -23.81
N PRO A 9 4.08 1.75 -22.73
CA PRO A 9 3.19 1.74 -21.58
C PRO A 9 3.27 3.08 -20.85
N SER A 10 2.58 4.08 -21.40
CA SER A 10 2.35 5.36 -20.79
C SER A 10 1.50 5.14 -19.54
N SER A 11 1.69 5.99 -18.53
CA SER A 11 0.86 6.07 -17.33
C SER A 11 -0.65 6.26 -17.59
N GLN A 12 -1.08 6.28 -18.86
CA GLN A 12 -2.47 6.42 -19.31
C GLN A 12 -3.34 5.20 -19.02
N ASN A 13 -2.76 4.03 -18.70
CA ASN A 13 -3.52 2.79 -18.39
C ASN A 13 -3.58 2.44 -16.89
N THR A 14 -3.13 3.33 -15.99
CA THR A 14 -3.30 3.08 -14.55
C THR A 14 -4.78 3.16 -14.18
N PRO A 15 -5.35 2.13 -13.54
CA PRO A 15 -6.75 2.17 -13.09
C PRO A 15 -6.98 3.37 -12.17
N LEU A 16 -8.12 4.05 -12.33
CA LEU A 16 -8.45 5.24 -11.54
C LEU A 16 -8.34 5.01 -10.04
N ALA A 17 -8.75 3.82 -9.58
CA ALA A 17 -8.67 3.45 -8.16
C ALA A 17 -7.23 3.38 -7.63
N GLU A 18 -6.25 3.08 -8.49
CA GLU A 18 -4.83 3.12 -8.13
C GLU A 18 -4.31 4.56 -8.15
N ALA A 19 -4.69 5.34 -9.18
CA ALA A 19 -4.27 6.73 -9.35
C ALA A 19 -4.78 7.65 -8.22
N LEU A 20 -5.98 7.37 -7.69
CA LEU A 20 -6.61 8.13 -6.60
C LEU A 20 -6.20 7.68 -5.20
N ARG A 21 -5.25 6.74 -5.05
CA ARG A 21 -4.84 6.32 -3.72
C ARG A 21 -4.22 7.49 -2.94
N PRO A 22 -4.67 7.72 -1.69
CA PRO A 22 -4.01 8.60 -0.75
C PRO A 22 -2.51 8.36 -0.68
N LYS A 23 -1.73 9.45 -0.65
CA LYS A 23 -0.27 9.45 -0.48
C LYS A 23 0.14 9.74 0.96
N THR A 24 -0.75 10.35 1.72
CA THR A 24 -0.54 10.69 3.14
C THR A 24 -1.71 10.19 3.98
N LEU A 25 -1.50 10.09 5.30
CA LEU A 25 -2.54 9.65 6.22
C LEU A 25 -3.73 10.62 6.27
N ASP A 26 -3.48 11.91 6.05
CA ASP A 26 -4.48 12.98 6.10
C ASP A 26 -5.41 12.98 4.87
N GLU A 27 -4.99 12.35 3.78
CA GLU A 27 -5.81 12.14 2.58
C GLU A 27 -6.79 10.95 2.72
N VAL A 28 -6.71 10.17 3.81
CA VAL A 28 -7.58 9.01 4.02
C VAL A 28 -8.97 9.45 4.48
N ILE A 29 -9.99 9.14 3.68
CA ILE A 29 -11.38 9.51 3.93
C ILE A 29 -12.13 8.41 4.69
N GLY A 30 -12.95 8.79 5.68
CA GLY A 30 -13.93 7.91 6.33
C GLY A 30 -13.41 7.08 7.52
N GLN A 31 -12.11 7.10 7.80
CA GLN A 31 -11.48 6.32 8.87
C GLN A 31 -11.11 7.15 10.11
N SER A 32 -11.75 8.30 10.35
CA SER A 32 -11.40 9.24 11.43
C SER A 32 -11.47 8.64 12.84
N HIS A 33 -12.26 7.58 13.03
CA HIS A 33 -12.33 6.87 14.31
C HIS A 33 -11.02 6.12 14.65
N LEU A 34 -10.24 5.73 13.64
CA LEU A 34 -8.92 5.10 13.77
C LEU A 34 -7.75 6.07 13.52
N LEU A 35 -7.91 6.98 12.56
CA LEU A 35 -6.86 7.86 12.03
C LEU A 35 -6.98 9.32 12.44
N GLY A 36 -8.00 9.65 13.25
CA GLY A 36 -8.18 10.99 13.81
C GLY A 36 -7.03 11.37 14.73
N GLU A 37 -6.97 12.66 15.06
CA GLU A 37 -5.95 13.19 15.98
C GLU A 37 -5.98 12.45 17.32
N GLY A 38 -4.79 12.12 17.84
CA GLY A 38 -4.63 11.39 19.10
C GLY A 38 -5.09 9.92 19.08
N LYS A 39 -5.58 9.39 17.96
CA LYS A 39 -6.01 7.99 17.89
C LYS A 39 -4.81 7.02 17.84
N PRO A 40 -4.93 5.81 18.43
CA PRO A 40 -3.80 4.89 18.55
C PRO A 40 -3.12 4.55 17.23
N LEU A 41 -3.89 4.31 16.16
CA LEU A 41 -3.33 3.97 14.86
C LEU A 41 -2.59 5.17 14.25
N ARG A 42 -3.13 6.40 14.36
CA ARG A 42 -2.41 7.60 13.93
C ARG A 42 -1.10 7.78 14.70
N LEU A 43 -1.12 7.60 16.02
CA LEU A 43 0.08 7.69 16.85
C LEU A 43 1.13 6.64 16.48
N ALA A 44 0.71 5.41 16.16
CA ALA A 44 1.61 4.36 15.68
C ALA A 44 2.31 4.76 14.37
N PHE A 45 1.57 5.32 13.41
CA PHE A 45 2.15 5.85 12.17
C PHE A 45 3.12 7.01 12.43
N LEU A 46 2.75 7.95 13.30
CA LEU A 46 3.59 9.10 13.65
C LEU A 46 4.84 8.71 14.45
N SER A 47 4.84 7.56 15.12
CA SER A 47 5.99 7.08 15.88
C SER A 47 7.20 6.72 15.00
N GLY A 48 6.99 6.55 13.69
CA GLY A 48 8.03 6.14 12.74
C GLY A 48 8.52 4.70 12.92
N LYS A 49 7.90 3.92 13.82
CA LYS A 49 8.32 2.54 14.12
C LYS A 49 7.35 1.55 13.48
N PRO A 50 7.82 0.64 12.60
CA PRO A 50 6.99 -0.43 12.08
C PRO A 50 6.46 -1.34 13.19
N HIS A 51 5.16 -1.65 13.13
CA HIS A 51 4.52 -2.64 13.98
C HIS A 51 3.80 -3.67 13.11
N SER A 52 3.83 -4.94 13.51
CA SER A 52 3.03 -5.98 12.88
C SER A 52 1.54 -5.68 13.08
N MET A 53 0.77 -5.64 11.98
CA MET A 53 -0.63 -5.24 11.99
C MET A 53 -1.48 -6.15 11.09
N ILE A 54 -2.74 -6.34 11.47
CA ILE A 54 -3.76 -6.97 10.64
C ILE A 54 -4.86 -5.94 10.39
N PHE A 55 -5.06 -5.56 9.12
CA PHE A 55 -6.19 -4.71 8.72
C PHE A 55 -7.40 -5.59 8.36
N TRP A 56 -8.50 -5.44 9.09
CA TRP A 56 -9.73 -6.21 8.87
C TRP A 56 -10.91 -5.30 8.52
N GLY A 57 -11.72 -5.73 7.54
CA GLY A 57 -12.89 -4.99 7.09
C GLY A 57 -13.34 -5.37 5.67
N PRO A 58 -14.53 -4.91 5.24
CA PRO A 58 -15.10 -5.26 3.93
C PRO A 58 -14.26 -4.78 2.74
N PRO A 59 -14.49 -5.28 1.51
CA PRO A 59 -13.77 -4.80 0.34
C PRO A 59 -13.97 -3.29 0.13
N GLY A 60 -12.93 -2.60 -0.33
CA GLY A 60 -13.00 -1.16 -0.63
C GLY A 60 -12.75 -0.19 0.54
N VAL A 61 -12.65 -0.64 1.79
CA VAL A 61 -12.45 0.27 2.96
C VAL A 61 -11.03 0.83 3.14
N GLY A 62 -10.15 0.65 2.16
CA GLY A 62 -8.79 1.23 2.18
C GLY A 62 -7.70 0.39 2.84
N LYS A 63 -7.92 -0.90 3.14
CA LYS A 63 -6.92 -1.79 3.79
C LYS A 63 -5.56 -1.81 3.07
N THR A 64 -5.57 -2.05 1.75
CA THR A 64 -4.36 -2.10 0.94
C THR A 64 -3.68 -0.73 0.85
N THR A 65 -4.47 0.35 0.80
CA THR A 65 -3.95 1.72 0.83
C THR A 65 -3.25 2.00 2.16
N LEU A 66 -3.85 1.64 3.29
CA LEU A 66 -3.23 1.83 4.61
C LEU A 66 -1.93 1.04 4.77
N ALA A 67 -1.89 -0.20 4.28
CA ALA A 67 -0.66 -1.00 4.28
C ALA A 67 0.44 -0.41 3.38
N ARG A 68 0.11 0.31 2.31
CA ARG A 68 1.11 1.03 1.51
C ARG A 68 1.61 2.28 2.22
N LEU A 69 0.70 3.02 2.84
CA LEU A 69 1.03 4.22 3.59
C LEU A 69 1.95 3.93 4.79
N THR A 70 1.91 2.73 5.39
CA THR A 70 2.86 2.37 6.45
C THR A 70 4.29 2.39 5.95
N ALA A 71 4.56 1.90 4.74
CA ALA A 71 5.92 1.87 4.19
C ALA A 71 6.46 3.28 3.99
N THR A 72 5.65 4.19 3.45
CA THR A 72 6.01 5.61 3.32
C THR A 72 6.17 6.30 4.68
N ALA A 73 5.29 6.00 5.65
CA ALA A 73 5.35 6.61 6.98
C ALA A 73 6.57 6.15 7.80
N PHE A 74 7.06 4.93 7.56
CA PHE A 74 8.19 4.33 8.27
C PHE A 74 9.50 4.35 7.47
N ASP A 75 9.52 5.00 6.30
CA ASP A 75 10.66 5.02 5.37
C ASP A 75 11.22 3.62 5.08
N CYS A 76 10.34 2.70 4.70
CA CYS A 76 10.64 1.29 4.45
C CYS A 76 10.28 0.88 3.02
N ALA A 77 10.95 -0.17 2.53
CA ALA A 77 10.53 -0.86 1.31
C ALA A 77 9.17 -1.55 1.50
N PHE A 78 8.37 -1.65 0.43
CA PHE A 78 7.07 -2.31 0.44
C PHE A 78 7.03 -3.47 -0.55
N ILE A 79 6.81 -4.68 -0.04
CA ILE A 79 6.62 -5.89 -0.86
C ILE A 79 5.16 -6.34 -0.69
N ALA A 80 4.41 -6.35 -1.79
CA ALA A 80 3.02 -6.80 -1.80
C ALA A 80 2.94 -8.30 -2.15
N LEU A 81 2.43 -9.10 -1.22
CA LEU A 81 2.15 -10.52 -1.43
C LEU A 81 0.65 -10.78 -1.35
N SER A 82 0.13 -11.63 -2.22
CA SER A 82 -1.28 -12.01 -2.25
C SER A 82 -1.42 -13.49 -1.92
N ALA A 83 -2.16 -13.83 -0.87
CA ALA A 83 -2.42 -15.23 -0.53
C ALA A 83 -3.17 -16.01 -1.63
N VAL A 84 -3.75 -15.32 -2.62
CA VAL A 84 -4.45 -15.94 -3.75
C VAL A 84 -3.48 -16.28 -4.90
N PHE A 85 -2.48 -15.43 -5.13
CA PHE A 85 -1.58 -15.54 -6.30
C PHE A 85 -0.15 -15.95 -5.94
N SER A 86 0.27 -15.77 -4.69
CA SER A 86 1.62 -16.02 -4.23
C SER A 86 1.77 -17.44 -3.69
N GLY A 87 2.78 -18.15 -4.19
CA GLY A 87 3.19 -19.46 -3.69
C GLY A 87 4.35 -19.37 -2.70
N VAL A 88 4.81 -20.53 -2.23
CA VAL A 88 5.95 -20.63 -1.29
C VAL A 88 7.23 -20.03 -1.86
N LYS A 89 7.43 -20.13 -3.18
CA LYS A 89 8.62 -19.56 -3.84
C LYS A 89 8.64 -18.04 -3.76
N ASP A 90 7.50 -17.39 -4.00
CA ASP A 90 7.39 -15.93 -3.96
C ASP A 90 7.63 -15.39 -2.55
N ILE A 91 7.11 -16.09 -1.53
CA ILE A 91 7.32 -15.75 -0.13
C ILE A 91 8.81 -15.83 0.23
N ARG A 92 9.51 -16.91 -0.15
CA ARG A 92 10.95 -17.04 0.11
C ARG A 92 11.76 -15.95 -0.58
N GLY A 93 11.45 -15.65 -1.84
CA GLY A 93 12.13 -14.56 -2.58
C GLY A 93 11.92 -13.20 -1.91
N ALA A 94 10.73 -12.93 -1.38
CA ALA A 94 10.46 -11.69 -0.63
C ALA A 94 11.26 -11.62 0.69
N MET A 95 11.47 -12.75 1.37
CA MET A 95 12.31 -12.80 2.58
C MET A 95 13.78 -12.55 2.24
N GLU A 96 14.30 -13.16 1.18
CA GLU A 96 15.68 -12.93 0.71
C GLU A 96 15.91 -11.46 0.32
N GLN A 97 14.94 -10.81 -0.34
CA GLN A 97 15.00 -9.38 -0.64
C GLN A 97 14.99 -8.50 0.60
N ALA A 98 14.35 -8.94 1.69
CA ALA A 98 14.27 -8.18 2.93
C ALA A 98 15.51 -8.34 3.84
N GLU A 99 16.35 -9.37 3.62
CA GLU A 99 17.61 -9.57 4.34
C GLU A 99 18.77 -8.74 3.75
N GLN A 100 18.63 -8.23 2.52
CA GLN A 100 19.63 -7.40 1.83
C GLN A 100 19.52 -5.94 2.21
#